data_AF-A0A210PWU1-F1
#
_entry.id   AF-A0A210PWU1-F1
#
_cell.length_a   1.000
_cell.length_b   1.000
_cell.length_c   1.000
_cell.angle_alpha   90.00
_cell.angle_beta   90.00
_cell.angle_gamma   90.00
#
_symmetry.space_group_name_H-M   'P 1'
#
loop_
_entity.id
_entity.type
_entity.pdbx_description
1 polymer ?
#
loop_
_entity_poly.entity_id
_entity_poly.type
_entity_poly.pdbx_seq_one_letter_code
_entity_poly.pdbx_strand_id
1 'polypeptide(L)'
;MNALVKVNLYRKFVIPSILFGCEHWSQINQTDIRNLNTSQHYASKLILNVRKGTRSDIAESILGIQRIGATIDQRKLIFLAQLIHLECRYIVKRMFLVRLYSYIIGEEDGNTTQRGFIPDIVAILHKYNLRSYLDKYQREF
;
A
#
# COMPACT_ATOMS: atom_id res chain seq x y z
N MET A 1 2.24 8.26 30.76
CA MET A 1 1.74 7.20 29.85
C MET A 1 2.92 6.37 29.33
N ASN A 2 2.91 5.06 29.55
CA ASN A 2 3.99 4.13 29.15
C ASN A 2 4.12 4.05 27.60
N ALA A 3 5.33 3.85 27.08
CA ALA A 3 5.63 3.69 25.65
C ALA A 3 4.81 2.56 24.99
N LEU A 4 4.56 1.46 25.71
CA LEU A 4 3.74 0.36 25.21
C LEU A 4 2.29 0.79 24.92
N VAL A 5 1.69 1.59 25.81
CA VAL A 5 0.33 2.11 25.64
C VAL A 5 0.27 3.07 24.45
N LYS A 6 1.28 3.95 24.32
CA LYS A 6 1.40 4.89 23.20
C LYS A 6 1.52 4.17 21.85
N VAL A 7 2.34 3.11 21.76
CA VAL A 7 2.44 2.30 20.54
C VAL A 7 1.12 1.63 20.20
N ASN A 8 0.43 1.06 21.20
CA ASN A 8 -0.85 0.41 20.97
C ASN A 8 -1.89 1.41 20.45
N LEU A 9 -1.92 2.63 20.99
CA LEU A 9 -2.78 3.70 20.49
C LEU A 9 -2.42 4.07 19.05
N TYR A 10 -1.12 4.24 18.77
CA TYR A 10 -0.64 4.58 17.45
C TYR A 10 -1.01 3.52 16.40
N ARG A 11 -0.80 2.24 16.70
CA ARG A 11 -1.12 1.13 15.79
C ARG A 11 -2.62 0.92 15.60
N LYS A 12 -3.43 1.03 16.66
CA LYS A 12 -4.86 0.71 16.60
C LYS A 12 -5.73 1.85 16.10
N PHE A 13 -5.30 3.10 16.30
CA PHE A 13 -6.13 4.26 15.96
C PHE A 13 -5.45 5.16 14.94
N VAL A 14 -4.20 5.56 15.19
CA VAL A 14 -3.53 6.58 14.35
C VAL A 14 -3.25 6.05 12.94
N ILE A 15 -2.59 4.88 12.83
CA ILE A 15 -2.26 4.29 11.53
C ILE A 15 -3.53 3.98 10.71
N PRO A 16 -4.57 3.32 11.25
CA PRO A 16 -5.79 3.07 10.49
C PRO A 16 -6.50 4.33 10.02
N SER A 17 -6.56 5.38 10.85
CA SER A 17 -7.19 6.64 10.48
C SER A 17 -6.43 7.39 9.38
N ILE A 18 -5.09 7.45 9.47
CA ILE A 18 -4.26 8.12 8.44
C ILE A 18 -4.30 7.36 7.12
N LEU A 19 -4.32 6.03 7.18
CA LEU A 19 -4.30 5.16 6.00
C LEU A 19 -5.69 4.73 5.54
N PHE A 20 -6.75 5.39 6.01
CA PHE A 20 -8.10 5.08 5.56
C PHE A 20 -8.22 5.38 4.06
N GLY A 21 -8.68 4.40 3.28
CA GLY A 21 -8.83 4.54 1.82
C GLY A 21 -7.51 4.55 1.05
N CYS A 22 -6.37 4.21 1.66
CA CYS A 22 -5.07 4.31 1.00
C CYS A 22 -4.92 3.36 -0.20
N GLU A 23 -5.75 2.32 -0.28
CA GLU A 23 -5.84 1.43 -1.42
C GLU A 23 -6.29 2.15 -2.71
N HIS A 24 -7.00 3.27 -2.58
CA HIS A 24 -7.45 4.11 -3.70
C HIS A 24 -6.50 5.26 -4.04
N TRP A 25 -5.47 5.51 -3.23
CA TRP A 25 -4.50 6.57 -3.50
C TRP A 25 -3.71 6.23 -4.76
N SER A 26 -3.97 6.93 -5.86
CA SER A 26 -3.28 6.73 -7.14
C SER A 26 -2.12 7.70 -7.30
N GLN A 27 -1.04 7.27 -7.95
CA GLN A 27 0.08 8.15 -8.34
C GLN A 27 0.79 8.82 -7.16
N ILE A 28 0.80 8.17 -5.99
CA ILE A 28 1.62 8.63 -4.87
C ILE A 28 3.09 8.64 -5.30
N ASN A 29 3.70 9.83 -5.22
CA ASN A 29 5.08 9.99 -5.63
C ASN A 29 6.03 9.60 -4.49
N GLN A 30 7.32 9.46 -4.81
CA GLN A 30 8.34 9.11 -3.81
C GLN A 30 8.49 10.17 -2.71
N THR A 31 8.22 11.44 -3.01
CA THR A 31 8.25 12.53 -2.04
C THR A 31 7.13 12.39 -1.02
N ASP A 32 5.93 12.02 -1.44
CA ASP A 32 4.77 11.80 -0.57
C ASP A 32 5.04 10.64 0.40
N ILE A 33 5.54 9.52 -0.12
CA ILE A 33 5.96 8.37 0.70
C ILE A 33 7.07 8.79 1.68
N ARG A 34 8.05 9.59 1.23
CA ARG A 34 9.12 10.08 2.10
C ARG A 34 8.58 10.97 3.22
N ASN A 35 7.62 11.83 2.92
CA ASN A 35 6.98 12.71 3.90
C ASN A 35 6.20 11.89 4.93
N LEU A 36 5.41 10.91 4.48
CA LEU A 36 4.69 9.99 5.36
C LEU A 36 5.65 9.20 6.27
N ASN A 37 6.75 8.67 5.72
CA ASN A 37 7.78 7.99 6.52
C ASN A 37 8.40 8.94 7.54
N THR A 38 8.68 10.20 7.16
CA THR A 38 9.24 11.21 8.07
C THR A 38 8.30 11.51 9.23
N SER A 39 6.99 11.60 8.97
CA SER A 39 5.97 11.75 10.02
C SER A 39 5.95 10.55 10.98
N GLN A 40 6.03 9.32 10.45
CA GLN A 40 6.12 8.11 11.27
C GLN A 40 7.43 8.06 12.10
N HIS A 41 8.55 8.48 11.52
CA HIS A 41 9.83 8.56 12.22
C HIS A 41 9.74 9.52 13.42
N TYR A 42 9.12 10.67 13.23
CA TYR A 42 8.90 11.63 14.30
C TYR A 42 8.00 11.04 15.40
N ALA A 43 6.87 10.44 15.03
CA ALA A 43 5.96 9.79 15.97
C ALA A 43 6.66 8.67 16.78
N SER A 44 7.43 7.82 16.12
CA SER A 44 8.16 6.72 16.76
C SER A 44 9.16 7.22 17.80
N LYS A 45 9.90 8.29 17.48
CA LYS A 45 10.85 8.91 18.42
C LYS A 45 10.13 9.54 19.62
N LEU A 46 8.98 10.18 19.40
CA LEU A 46 8.15 10.74 20.47
C LEU A 46 7.57 9.65 21.39
N ILE A 47 7.16 8.52 20.83
CA ILE A 47 6.61 7.40 21.62
C ILE A 47 7.68 6.82 22.55
N LEU A 48 8.90 6.61 22.03
CA LEU A 48 10.05 6.12 22.79
C LEU A 48 10.74 7.18 23.66
N ASN A 49 10.38 8.46 23.50
CA ASN A 49 11.04 9.57 24.17
C ASN A 49 12.57 9.61 23.91
N VAL A 50 12.98 9.36 22.66
CA VAL A 50 14.40 9.39 22.23
C VAL A 50 14.75 10.69 21.52
N ARG A 51 16.04 11.00 21.45
CA ARG A 51 16.53 12.22 20.78
C ARG A 51 16.21 12.20 19.29
N LYS A 52 16.01 13.39 18.70
CA LYS A 52 15.74 13.55 17.26
C LYS A 52 16.83 12.93 16.37
N GLY A 53 18.08 12.97 16.82
CA GLY A 53 19.24 12.38 16.13
C GLY A 53 19.31 10.85 16.19
N THR A 54 18.48 10.19 17.01
CA THR A 54 18.40 8.72 17.02
C THR A 54 17.93 8.24 15.66
N ARG A 55 18.62 7.22 15.13
CA ARG A 55 18.27 6.53 13.90
C ARG A 55 16.82 6.02 13.94
N SER A 56 16.03 6.41 12.95
CA SER A 56 14.58 6.15 12.94
C SER A 56 14.26 4.67 12.79
N ASP A 57 15.08 3.92 12.05
CA ASP A 57 14.95 2.48 11.86
C ASP A 57 15.09 1.70 13.18
N ILE A 58 15.96 2.14 14.08
CA ILE A 58 16.10 1.56 15.42
C ILE A 58 14.82 1.82 16.24
N ALA A 59 14.34 3.06 16.23
CA ALA A 59 13.12 3.44 16.95
C ALA A 59 11.91 2.65 16.45
N GLU A 60 11.72 2.55 15.13
CA GLU A 60 10.64 1.78 14.52
C GLU A 60 10.74 0.28 14.82
N SER A 61 11.96 -0.28 14.78
CA SER A 61 12.21 -1.69 15.09
C SER A 61 11.89 -2.04 16.55
N ILE A 62 12.34 -1.21 17.51
CA ILE A 62 12.00 -1.38 18.94
C ILE A 62 10.49 -1.33 19.14
N LEU A 63 9.81 -0.42 18.43
CA LEU A 63 8.36 -0.30 18.48
C LEU A 63 7.63 -1.34 17.63
N GLY A 64 8.32 -2.19 16.87
CA GLY A 64 7.78 -3.15 15.90
C GLY A 64 6.84 -2.52 14.84
N ILE A 65 7.06 -1.26 14.49
CA ILE A 65 6.23 -0.53 13.52
C ILE A 65 6.83 -0.72 12.12
N GLN A 66 6.02 -1.25 11.20
CA GLN A 66 6.40 -1.33 9.79
C GLN A 66 6.39 0.06 9.13
N ARG A 67 7.26 0.29 8.16
CA ARG A 67 7.27 1.53 7.38
C ARG A 67 5.90 1.77 6.73
N ILE A 68 5.39 2.99 6.86
CA ILE A 68 4.05 3.35 6.38
C ILE A 68 3.86 3.06 4.90
N GLY A 69 4.89 3.27 4.06
CA GLY A 69 4.84 2.92 2.64
C GLY A 69 4.61 1.42 2.39
N ALA A 70 5.26 0.56 3.18
CA ALA A 70 5.04 -0.88 3.07
C ALA A 70 3.66 -1.30 3.60
N THR A 71 3.12 -0.59 4.60
CA THR A 71 1.74 -0.78 5.07
C THR A 71 0.72 -0.40 3.99
N ILE A 72 0.97 0.67 3.22
CA ILE A 72 0.13 1.06 2.08
C ILE A 72 0.16 -0.02 1.00
N ASP A 73 1.35 -0.49 0.62
CA ASP A 73 1.51 -1.55 -0.37
C ASP A 73 0.76 -2.82 0.05
N GLN A 74 0.88 -3.21 1.33
CA GLN A 74 0.16 -4.35 1.90
C GLN A 74 -1.36 -4.18 1.79
N ARG A 75 -1.90 -3.00 2.11
CA ARG A 75 -3.35 -2.73 2.01
C ARG A 75 -3.83 -2.80 0.57
N LYS A 76 -3.07 -2.25 -0.38
CA LYS A 76 -3.34 -2.35 -1.82
C LYS A 76 -3.38 -3.80 -2.30
N LEU A 77 -2.40 -4.61 -1.89
CA LEU A 77 -2.35 -6.03 -2.24
C LEU A 77 -3.51 -6.84 -1.63
N ILE A 78 -3.88 -6.57 -0.38
CA ILE A 78 -5.05 -7.19 0.26
C ILE A 78 -6.33 -6.83 -0.52
N PHE A 79 -6.49 -5.56 -0.89
CA PHE A 79 -7.63 -5.12 -1.68
C PHE A 79 -7.66 -5.78 -3.07
N LEU A 80 -6.52 -5.93 -3.74
CA LEU A 80 -6.41 -6.71 -4.97
C LEU A 80 -6.86 -8.16 -4.77
N ALA A 81 -6.39 -8.82 -3.71
CA ALA A 81 -6.80 -10.18 -3.41
C ALA A 81 -8.34 -10.27 -3.20
N GLN A 82 -8.94 -9.31 -2.49
CA GLN A 82 -10.40 -9.25 -2.34
C GLN A 82 -11.11 -9.10 -3.68
N LEU A 83 -10.62 -8.24 -4.58
CA LEU A 83 -11.16 -8.08 -5.94
C LEU A 83 -11.00 -9.34 -6.80
N ILE A 84 -9.89 -10.06 -6.66
CA ILE A 84 -9.63 -11.33 -7.36
C ILE A 84 -10.62 -12.41 -6.92
N HIS A 85 -10.91 -12.52 -5.63
CA HIS A 85 -11.83 -13.54 -5.09
C HIS A 85 -13.32 -13.14 -5.19
N LEU A 86 -13.63 -11.90 -5.58
CA LEU A 86 -15.00 -11.43 -5.72
C LEU A 86 -15.70 -12.08 -6.93
N GLU A 87 -16.95 -12.51 -6.75
CA GLU A 87 -17.76 -13.10 -7.82
C GLU A 87 -18.12 -12.10 -8.93
N CYS A 88 -18.23 -12.57 -10.18
CA CYS A 88 -18.53 -11.73 -11.34
C CYS A 88 -19.93 -11.11 -11.35
N ARG A 89 -20.85 -11.56 -10.47
CA ARG A 89 -22.16 -10.91 -10.29
C ARG A 89 -22.05 -9.47 -9.76
N TYR A 90 -20.96 -9.15 -9.07
CA TYR A 90 -20.76 -7.83 -8.49
C TYR A 90 -20.22 -6.84 -9.53
N ILE A 91 -20.83 -5.66 -9.60
CA ILE A 91 -20.42 -4.59 -10.53
C ILE A 91 -18.95 -4.20 -10.35
N VAL A 92 -18.46 -4.20 -9.11
CA VAL A 92 -17.07 -3.87 -8.77
C VAL A 92 -16.10 -4.85 -9.45
N LYS A 93 -16.40 -6.15 -9.43
CA LYS A 93 -15.59 -7.18 -10.12
C LYS A 93 -15.54 -6.94 -11.63
N ARG A 94 -16.70 -6.66 -12.23
CA ARG A 94 -16.81 -6.38 -13.67
C ARG A 94 -16.02 -5.13 -14.07
N MET A 95 -16.15 -4.05 -13.30
CA MET A 95 -15.38 -2.82 -13.52
C MET A 95 -13.88 -3.05 -13.37
N PHE A 96 -13.47 -3.83 -12.37
CA PHE A 96 -12.07 -4.23 -12.18
C PHE A 96 -11.54 -5.00 -13.39
N LEU A 97 -12.26 -6.02 -13.86
CA LEU A 97 -11.86 -6.81 -15.04
C LEU A 97 -11.73 -5.92 -16.29
N VAL A 98 -12.71 -5.08 -16.59
CA VAL A 98 -12.66 -4.17 -17.75
C VAL A 98 -11.44 -3.26 -17.70
N ARG A 99 -11.14 -2.68 -16.53
CA ARG A 99 -9.95 -1.83 -16.36
C ARG A 99 -8.65 -2.61 -16.46
N LEU A 100 -8.60 -3.83 -15.93
CA LEU A 100 -7.43 -4.70 -16.00
C LEU A 100 -7.14 -5.10 -17.45
N TYR A 101 -8.12 -5.60 -18.20
CA TYR A 101 -7.93 -5.97 -19.61
C TYR A 101 -7.62 -4.77 -20.49
N SER A 102 -8.27 -3.61 -20.25
CA SER A 102 -7.93 -2.37 -20.95
C SER A 102 -6.49 -1.92 -20.67
N TYR A 103 -5.97 -2.14 -19.46
CA TYR A 103 -4.57 -1.87 -19.14
C TYR A 103 -3.62 -2.80 -19.89
N ILE A 104 -3.91 -4.11 -19.90
CA ILE A 104 -3.06 -5.13 -20.56
C ILE A 104 -2.95 -4.86 -22.05
N ILE A 105 -4.08 -4.63 -22.74
CA ILE A 105 -4.09 -4.29 -24.17
C ILE A 105 -3.27 -3.03 -24.42
N GLY A 106 -3.45 -1.99 -23.59
CA GLY A 106 -2.67 -0.76 -23.70
C GLY A 106 -1.18 -0.92 -23.35
N GLU A 107 -0.79 -1.95 -22.59
CA GLU A 107 0.60 -2.30 -22.28
C GLU A 107 1.26 -3.00 -23.48
N GLU A 108 0.54 -3.88 -24.18
CA GLU A 108 0.99 -4.54 -25.42
C GLU A 108 1.18 -3.54 -26.57
N ASP A 109 0.27 -2.57 -26.71
CA ASP A 109 0.33 -1.53 -27.75
C ASP A 109 1.34 -0.41 -27.45
N GLY A 110 2.03 -0.46 -26.30
CA GLY A 110 2.96 0.59 -25.86
C GLY A 110 2.31 1.95 -25.55
N ASN A 111 0.98 2.00 -25.43
CA ASN A 111 0.18 3.21 -25.25
C ASN A 111 -0.62 3.18 -23.93
N THR A 112 0.07 2.97 -22.82
CA THR A 112 -0.60 2.89 -21.52
C THR A 112 -0.76 4.27 -20.88
N THR A 113 -1.89 4.92 -21.13
CA THR A 113 -2.25 6.21 -20.50
C THR A 113 -3.13 6.04 -19.26
N GLN A 114 -3.44 4.80 -18.87
CA GLN A 114 -4.33 4.52 -17.75
C GLN A 114 -3.71 5.00 -16.43
N ARG A 115 -4.52 5.66 -15.60
CA ARG A 115 -4.18 6.09 -14.24
C ARG A 115 -5.11 5.41 -13.25
N GLY A 116 -4.65 5.25 -12.01
CA GLY A 116 -5.47 4.74 -10.92
C GLY A 116 -4.91 3.46 -10.30
N PHE A 117 -5.81 2.63 -9.79
CA PHE A 117 -5.47 1.43 -9.02
C PHE A 117 -4.65 0.39 -9.80
N ILE A 118 -4.97 0.14 -11.07
CA ILE A 118 -4.33 -0.94 -11.85
C ILE A 118 -2.83 -0.67 -12.10
N PRO A 119 -2.41 0.48 -12.66
CA PRO A 119 -0.98 0.79 -12.81
C PRO A 119 -0.22 0.76 -11.48
N ASP A 120 -0.83 1.29 -10.41
CA ASP A 120 -0.23 1.29 -9.08
C ASP A 120 0.00 -0.14 -8.56
N ILE A 121 -0.98 -1.03 -8.72
CA ILE A 121 -0.85 -2.44 -8.35
C ILE A 121 0.22 -3.12 -9.18
N VAL A 122 0.25 -2.90 -10.49
CA VAL A 122 1.28 -3.46 -11.37
C VAL A 122 2.67 -3.03 -10.92
N ALA A 123 2.87 -1.76 -10.58
CA ALA A 123 4.14 -1.26 -10.05
C ALA A 123 4.53 -1.93 -8.71
N ILE A 124 3.55 -2.12 -7.81
CA ILE A 124 3.77 -2.84 -6.54
C ILE A 124 4.12 -4.30 -6.80
N LEU A 125 3.41 -4.99 -7.70
CA LEU A 125 3.71 -6.38 -8.07
C LEU A 125 5.11 -6.50 -8.66
N HIS A 126 5.54 -5.57 -9.51
CA HIS A 126 6.93 -5.53 -9.99
C HIS A 126 7.94 -5.32 -8.85
N LYS A 127 7.69 -4.34 -7.96
CA LYS A 127 8.55 -4.05 -6.80
C LYS A 127 8.79 -5.28 -5.92
N TYR A 128 7.80 -6.17 -5.79
CA TYR A 128 7.88 -7.38 -4.97
C TYR A 128 8.10 -8.67 -5.76
N ASN A 129 8.34 -8.60 -7.08
CA ASN A 129 8.48 -9.76 -7.98
C ASN A 129 7.26 -10.71 -7.97
N LEU A 130 6.06 -10.15 -7.89
CA LEU A 130 4.78 -10.87 -7.82
C LEU A 130 3.95 -10.79 -9.11
N ARG A 131 4.50 -10.23 -10.20
CA ARG A 131 3.76 -10.04 -11.47
C ARG A 131 3.22 -11.35 -12.05
N SER A 132 3.97 -12.45 -11.89
CA SER A 132 3.58 -13.78 -12.37
C SER A 132 2.24 -14.29 -11.80
N TYR A 133 1.85 -13.85 -10.61
CA TYR A 133 0.55 -14.21 -10.02
C TYR A 133 -0.62 -13.55 -10.76
N LEU A 134 -0.42 -12.32 -11.24
CA LEU A 134 -1.43 -11.63 -12.03
C LEU A 134 -1.58 -12.29 -13.41
N ASP A 135 -0.47 -12.66 -14.03
CA ASP A 135 -0.47 -13.33 -15.34
C ASP A 135 -1.10 -14.73 -15.26
N LYS A 136 -0.90 -15.45 -14.14
CA LYS A 136 -1.60 -16.71 -13.88
C LYS A 136 -3.11 -16.50 -13.77
N TYR A 137 -3.53 -15.52 -12.99
CA TYR A 137 -4.94 -15.19 -12.79
C TYR A 137 -5.65 -14.85 -14.12
N GLN A 138 -4.97 -14.15 -15.03
CA GLN A 138 -5.51 -13.83 -16.37
C GLN A 138 -5.83 -15.06 -17.21
N ARG A 139 -5.09 -16.16 -17.05
CA ARG A 139 -5.30 -17.40 -17.82
C ARG A 139 -6.46 -18.25 -17.30
N GLU A 140 -6.90 -18.00 -16.07
CA GLU A 140 -7.98 -18.73 -15.41
C GLU A 140 -9.37 -18.12 -15.68
N PHE A 141 -9.43 -16.96 -16.35
CA PHE A 141 -10.64 -16.23 -16.74
C PHE A 141 -10.75 -16.09 -18.26
#